data_AF-A0A895AD96-F1
#
_entry.id   AF-A0A895AD96-F1
#
_cell.length_a   1.000
_cell.length_b   1.000
_cell.length_c   1.000
_cell.angle_alpha   90.00
_cell.angle_beta   90.00
_cell.angle_gamma   90.00
#
_symmetry.space_group_name_H-M   'P 1'
#
loop_
_entity.id
_entity.type
_entity.pdbx_description
1 polymer ?
#
loop_
_entity_poly.entity_id
_entity_poly.type
_entity_poly.pdbx_seq_one_letter_code
_entity_poly.pdbx_strand_id
1 'polypeptide(L)'
;MVRDLHVPRTALLAVGLAVLLVAAGCTGMPGGSSADATTTNAKLDSVPASAEYVAYVDVAGMRTDTDLRSVTNTTLAEADLGPSAPSDVSSMLDDFEEATDINPRKIQNMTMFTASTATTQPGTSSGAALLSTTYDESGMVNAIESSTDTTLNEGTYGNVTVYSDDSLGGFDNVLAALGDGEFVVGDRDSVESMLDVRSGDADHLEGDLRSAFEGVNGGSYVQYALSAPNGSDSLLGYERVAENAPVNLSAVSGIEYTAVSFGTDDGDITSTEHVIADSEDSAERAYDLIDGTRSLYASVSPEELRPSFEAGSIEQDGNTVIVTYAESADTIESRIEAAFGTNETADNTTTLDNSSAASVARP
;
A
#
# COMPACT_ATOMS: atom_id res chain seq x y z
N MET A 1 -33.85 -13.83 15.86
CA MET A 1 -33.98 -12.99 14.65
C MET A 1 -32.55 -12.64 14.28
N VAL A 2 -31.94 -13.55 13.52
CA VAL A 2 -30.54 -13.53 13.11
C VAL A 2 -30.41 -12.46 12.04
N ARG A 3 -29.56 -11.45 12.26
CA ARG A 3 -29.20 -10.50 11.20
C ARG A 3 -28.04 -11.14 10.45
N ASP A 4 -28.35 -11.69 9.29
CA ASP A 4 -27.36 -12.04 8.27
C ASP A 4 -26.48 -10.80 8.01
N LEU A 5 -25.23 -10.84 8.45
CA LEU A 5 -24.18 -10.06 7.80
C LEU A 5 -23.88 -10.78 6.50
N HIS A 6 -24.57 -10.40 5.42
CA HIS A 6 -24.06 -10.64 4.08
C HIS A 6 -22.83 -9.76 3.91
N VAL A 7 -21.65 -10.33 4.17
CA VAL A 7 -20.38 -9.79 3.67
C VAL A 7 -20.52 -9.78 2.14
N PRO A 8 -20.44 -8.63 1.46
CA PRO A 8 -20.49 -8.61 0.00
C PRO A 8 -19.35 -9.47 -0.54
N ARG A 9 -19.68 -10.32 -1.51
CA ARG A 9 -18.81 -11.30 -2.17
C ARG A 9 -17.67 -10.61 -2.92
N THR A 10 -16.63 -10.22 -2.20
CA THR A 10 -15.39 -9.62 -2.70
C THR A 10 -14.19 -10.54 -2.49
N ALA A 11 -14.38 -11.85 -2.58
CA ALA A 11 -13.36 -12.86 -2.27
C ALA A 11 -12.14 -12.90 -3.22
N LEU A 12 -12.12 -12.07 -4.28
CA LEU A 12 -10.92 -11.82 -5.10
C LEU A 12 -10.13 -10.56 -4.70
N LEU A 13 -10.64 -9.76 -3.75
CA LEU A 13 -9.97 -8.58 -3.18
C LEU A 13 -9.26 -8.89 -1.85
N ALA A 14 -9.30 -10.14 -1.41
CA ALA A 14 -8.74 -10.56 -0.13
C ALA A 14 -7.20 -10.60 -0.16
N VAL A 15 -6.58 -10.81 -1.32
CA VAL A 15 -5.10 -10.73 -1.42
C VAL A 15 -4.57 -9.29 -1.17
N GLY A 16 -5.45 -8.28 -1.23
CA GLY A 16 -5.12 -6.90 -0.85
C GLY A 16 -5.16 -6.61 0.65
N LEU A 17 -5.66 -7.51 1.51
CA LEU A 17 -5.86 -7.20 2.93
C LEU A 17 -4.59 -7.26 3.78
N ALA A 18 -3.56 -8.00 3.34
CA ALA A 18 -2.24 -7.96 3.95
C ALA A 18 -1.46 -6.67 3.60
N VAL A 19 -1.84 -5.98 2.52
CA VAL A 19 -1.32 -4.65 2.15
C VAL A 19 -2.04 -3.54 2.95
N LEU A 20 -3.25 -3.80 3.45
CA LEU A 20 -4.13 -2.80 4.07
C LEU A 20 -3.80 -2.45 5.54
N LEU A 21 -3.08 -3.28 6.29
CA LEU A 21 -2.67 -2.87 7.65
C LEU A 21 -1.47 -1.90 7.66
N VAL A 22 -0.72 -1.80 6.56
CA VAL A 22 0.28 -0.74 6.37
C VAL A 22 -0.40 0.60 6.00
N ALA A 23 -1.68 0.57 5.64
CA ALA A 23 -2.42 1.75 5.18
C ALA A 23 -3.41 2.35 6.22
N ALA A 24 -3.61 1.72 7.39
CA ALA A 24 -4.72 2.05 8.29
C ALA A 24 -4.35 2.86 9.56
N GLY A 25 -3.08 3.23 9.77
CA GLY A 25 -2.68 4.22 10.77
C GLY A 25 -2.32 5.54 10.08
N CYS A 26 -3.17 6.56 10.16
CA CYS A 26 -3.05 7.83 9.42
C CYS A 26 -1.75 8.63 9.68
N THR A 27 -0.63 8.31 9.01
CA THR A 27 0.48 9.22 8.70
C THR A 27 1.26 8.65 7.51
N GLY A 28 1.35 9.38 6.39
CA GLY A 28 2.19 9.02 5.26
C GLY A 28 3.64 8.84 5.72
N MET A 29 4.18 7.64 5.55
CA MET A 29 5.47 7.20 6.13
C MET A 29 6.63 7.47 5.14
N PRO A 30 7.55 8.41 5.43
CA PRO A 30 8.66 8.81 4.54
C PRO A 30 9.91 7.85 4.66
N GLY A 31 11.00 7.97 3.86
CA GLY A 31 12.23 7.07 3.78
C GLY A 31 13.77 7.13 4.30
N GLY A 32 14.75 6.32 3.89
CA GLY A 32 16.17 6.64 4.27
C GLY A 32 17.31 5.74 3.92
N SER A 33 18.18 6.23 3.02
CA SER A 33 19.61 5.96 2.72
C SER A 33 20.37 4.92 3.55
N SER A 34 21.31 4.09 3.06
CA SER A 34 21.96 3.88 1.74
C SER A 34 22.85 2.63 1.84
N ALA A 35 22.72 1.65 0.94
CA ALA A 35 23.75 0.63 0.68
C ALA A 35 23.53 -0.06 -0.68
N ASP A 36 24.62 -0.60 -1.24
CA ASP A 36 24.78 -1.18 -2.58
C ASP A 36 23.66 -2.12 -3.06
N ALA A 37 23.22 -1.89 -4.31
CA ALA A 37 22.12 -2.57 -4.98
C ALA A 37 22.30 -4.09 -5.14
N THR A 38 21.37 -4.87 -4.60
CA THR A 38 21.13 -6.27 -5.00
C THR A 38 19.63 -6.54 -5.23
N THR A 39 19.25 -6.55 -6.51
CA THR A 39 18.13 -7.27 -7.17
C THR A 39 16.81 -7.46 -6.40
N THR A 40 15.78 -6.66 -6.72
CA THR A 40 14.38 -6.95 -6.39
C THR A 40 13.90 -8.21 -7.15
N ASN A 41 13.11 -9.09 -6.50
CA ASN A 41 12.49 -10.27 -7.14
C ASN A 41 11.29 -9.92 -8.06
N ALA A 42 11.05 -8.63 -8.30
CA ALA A 42 9.97 -8.16 -9.15
C ALA A 42 10.11 -8.70 -10.57
N LYS A 43 9.03 -9.24 -11.13
CA LYS A 43 9.01 -9.88 -12.44
C LYS A 43 8.72 -8.87 -13.55
N LEU A 44 9.52 -7.80 -13.61
CA LEU A 44 9.28 -6.66 -14.52
C LEU A 44 9.30 -7.09 -16.00
N ASP A 45 10.05 -8.13 -16.34
CA ASP A 45 10.11 -8.68 -17.70
C ASP A 45 8.82 -9.41 -18.12
N SER A 46 7.88 -9.60 -17.19
CA SER A 46 6.52 -10.11 -17.45
C SER A 46 5.47 -9.00 -17.46
N VAL A 47 5.83 -7.76 -17.16
CA VAL A 47 4.89 -6.64 -17.16
C VAL A 47 4.77 -6.10 -18.59
N PRO A 48 3.56 -5.86 -19.13
CA PRO A 48 3.38 -5.27 -20.46
C PRO A 48 3.94 -3.86 -20.59
N ALA A 49 4.45 -3.52 -21.78
CA ALA A 49 4.98 -2.18 -22.09
C ALA A 49 3.95 -1.03 -21.92
N SER A 50 2.65 -1.34 -21.91
CA SER A 50 1.56 -0.38 -21.70
C SER A 50 1.29 -0.06 -20.22
N ALA A 51 2.00 -0.68 -19.28
CA ALA A 51 1.80 -0.41 -17.87
C ALA A 51 2.12 1.05 -17.52
N GLU A 52 1.22 1.69 -16.80
CA GLU A 52 1.39 3.03 -16.21
C GLU A 52 1.66 2.95 -14.70
N TYR A 53 1.51 1.78 -14.11
CA TYR A 53 1.81 1.50 -12.71
C TYR A 53 2.39 0.10 -12.60
N VAL A 54 3.40 -0.06 -11.75
CA VAL A 54 3.93 -1.35 -11.35
C VAL A 54 4.21 -1.34 -9.86
N ALA A 55 3.92 -2.44 -9.18
CA ALA A 55 4.23 -2.63 -7.78
C ALA A 55 4.75 -4.03 -7.50
N TYR A 56 5.53 -4.16 -6.44
CA TYR A 56 6.07 -5.39 -5.93
C TYR A 56 5.85 -5.45 -4.42
N VAL A 57 5.51 -6.63 -3.91
CA VAL A 57 5.34 -6.90 -2.49
C VAL A 57 6.00 -8.23 -2.15
N ASP A 58 6.97 -8.23 -1.24
CA ASP A 58 7.58 -9.41 -0.62
C ASP A 58 6.80 -9.80 0.65
N VAL A 59 5.72 -10.56 0.44
CA VAL A 59 4.83 -11.01 1.50
C VAL A 59 5.58 -11.91 2.51
N ALA A 60 6.47 -12.77 2.01
CA ALA A 60 7.24 -13.67 2.87
C ALA A 60 8.21 -12.88 3.74
N GLY A 61 8.94 -11.93 3.15
CA GLY A 61 9.86 -11.03 3.85
C GLY A 61 9.17 -10.29 4.99
N MET A 62 8.09 -9.55 4.69
CA MET A 62 7.33 -8.77 5.69
C MET A 62 6.82 -9.64 6.84
N ARG A 63 6.32 -10.84 6.52
CA ARG A 63 5.76 -11.75 7.52
C ARG A 63 6.83 -12.26 8.49
N THR A 64 8.08 -12.36 8.04
CA THR A 64 9.20 -12.87 8.85
C THR A 64 10.01 -11.78 9.53
N ASP A 65 9.81 -10.52 9.16
CA ASP A 65 10.48 -9.37 9.76
C ASP A 65 9.96 -9.13 11.19
N THR A 66 10.87 -9.09 12.16
CA THR A 66 10.50 -8.94 13.57
C THR A 66 10.10 -7.52 13.92
N ASP A 67 10.70 -6.52 13.28
CA ASP A 67 10.57 -5.11 13.62
C ASP A 67 9.24 -4.59 13.07
N LEU A 68 8.92 -4.91 11.81
CA LEU A 68 7.60 -4.67 11.23
C LEU A 68 6.49 -5.37 12.01
N ARG A 69 6.72 -6.63 12.41
CA ARG A 69 5.73 -7.37 13.17
C ARG A 69 5.51 -6.76 14.55
N SER A 70 6.57 -6.29 15.19
CA SER A 70 6.49 -5.63 16.50
C SER A 70 5.67 -4.34 16.42
N VAL A 71 6.02 -3.45 15.49
CA VAL A 71 5.29 -2.19 15.24
C VAL A 71 3.83 -2.44 14.87
N THR A 72 3.56 -3.44 14.02
CA THR A 72 2.18 -3.78 13.63
C THR A 72 1.38 -4.30 14.82
N ASN A 73 1.98 -5.16 15.65
CA ASN A 73 1.31 -5.68 16.85
C ASN A 73 1.04 -4.57 17.86
N THR A 74 1.98 -3.64 18.08
CA THR A 74 1.76 -2.46 18.94
C THR A 74 0.61 -1.62 18.41
N THR A 75 0.58 -1.38 17.09
CA THR A 75 -0.53 -0.65 16.46
C THR A 75 -1.87 -1.36 16.67
N LEU A 76 -1.94 -2.68 16.46
CA LEU A 76 -3.16 -3.46 16.64
C LEU A 76 -3.62 -3.52 18.10
N ALA A 77 -2.68 -3.54 19.05
CA ALA A 77 -2.97 -3.54 20.48
C ALA A 77 -3.55 -2.18 20.94
N GLU A 78 -3.03 -1.08 20.40
CA GLU A 78 -3.44 0.27 20.78
C GLU A 78 -4.68 0.76 20.00
N ALA A 79 -4.88 0.29 18.77
CA ALA A 79 -6.06 0.62 17.99
C ALA A 79 -7.29 -0.12 18.56
N ASP A 80 -8.22 0.60 19.19
CA ASP A 80 -9.53 0.07 19.58
C ASP A 80 -10.39 -0.23 18.33
N LEU A 81 -10.06 -1.32 17.65
CA LEU A 81 -10.71 -1.82 16.44
C LEU A 81 -11.94 -2.69 16.77
N GLY A 82 -12.31 -2.77 18.05
CA GLY A 82 -13.43 -3.54 18.56
C GLY A 82 -13.08 -4.97 18.98
N PRO A 83 -14.04 -5.68 19.61
CA PRO A 83 -13.79 -6.95 20.31
C PRO A 83 -13.49 -8.16 19.41
N SER A 84 -13.56 -7.98 18.10
CA SER A 84 -13.32 -9.04 17.09
C SER A 84 -12.16 -8.68 16.16
N ALA A 85 -11.44 -7.60 16.45
CA ALA A 85 -10.24 -7.27 15.70
C ALA A 85 -9.07 -8.16 16.14
N PRO A 86 -8.18 -8.54 15.20
CA PRO A 86 -6.99 -9.29 15.55
C PRO A 86 -6.07 -8.45 16.43
N SER A 87 -5.53 -9.06 17.49
CA SER A 87 -4.58 -8.42 18.40
C SER A 87 -3.15 -8.41 17.87
N ASP A 88 -2.85 -9.25 16.88
CA ASP A 88 -1.52 -9.40 16.31
C ASP A 88 -1.60 -9.92 14.87
N VAL A 89 -0.48 -9.79 14.15
CA VAL A 89 -0.35 -10.24 12.76
C VAL A 89 -0.67 -11.72 12.59
N SER A 90 -0.36 -12.58 13.58
CA SER A 90 -0.62 -14.02 13.44
C SER A 90 -2.12 -14.30 13.45
N SER A 91 -2.85 -13.68 14.39
CA SER A 91 -4.31 -13.73 14.44
C SER A 91 -4.94 -13.13 13.19
N MET A 92 -4.41 -12.02 12.67
CA MET A 92 -4.92 -11.43 11.44
C MET A 92 -4.80 -12.38 10.23
N LEU A 93 -3.68 -13.11 10.12
CA LEU A 93 -3.49 -14.10 9.06
C LEU A 93 -4.38 -15.34 9.24
N ASP A 94 -4.66 -15.73 10.49
CA ASP A 94 -5.57 -16.84 10.80
C ASP A 94 -7.03 -16.45 10.49
N ASP A 95 -7.46 -15.25 10.90
CA ASP A 95 -8.80 -14.72 10.60
C ASP A 95 -9.02 -14.60 9.08
N PHE A 96 -7.98 -14.22 8.34
CA PHE A 96 -8.01 -14.18 6.89
C PHE A 96 -8.20 -15.57 6.28
N GLU A 97 -7.42 -16.55 6.75
CA GLU A 97 -7.52 -17.94 6.29
C GLU A 97 -8.89 -18.53 6.63
N GLU A 98 -9.45 -18.24 7.81
CA GLU A 98 -10.79 -18.67 8.19
C GLU A 98 -11.89 -18.00 7.35
N ALA A 99 -11.72 -16.72 7.01
CA ALA A 99 -12.72 -15.98 6.24
C ALA A 99 -12.72 -16.32 4.75
N THR A 100 -11.58 -16.77 4.21
CA THR A 100 -11.38 -16.90 2.75
C THR A 100 -11.01 -18.31 2.32
N ASP A 101 -10.71 -19.23 3.23
CA ASP A 101 -10.07 -20.52 2.94
C ASP A 101 -8.72 -20.42 2.19
N ILE A 102 -8.19 -19.20 2.01
CA ILE A 102 -6.88 -18.93 1.40
C ILE A 102 -5.87 -18.71 2.52
N ASN A 103 -4.83 -19.54 2.55
CA ASN A 103 -3.73 -19.43 3.48
C ASN A 103 -2.75 -18.35 2.99
N PRO A 104 -2.69 -17.16 3.63
CA PRO A 104 -1.86 -16.06 3.16
C PRO A 104 -0.36 -16.35 3.34
N ARG A 105 -0.01 -17.30 4.23
CA ARG A 105 1.38 -17.71 4.49
C ARG A 105 2.00 -18.50 3.35
N LYS A 106 1.18 -18.97 2.41
CA LYS A 106 1.65 -19.65 1.19
C LYS A 106 2.03 -18.68 0.07
N ILE A 107 1.62 -17.42 0.14
CA ILE A 107 2.01 -16.37 -0.81
C ILE A 107 3.43 -15.90 -0.45
N GLN A 108 4.33 -15.89 -1.43
CA GLN A 108 5.72 -15.49 -1.23
C GLN A 108 5.93 -14.03 -1.63
N ASN A 109 5.52 -13.67 -2.83
CA ASN A 109 5.62 -12.31 -3.32
C ASN A 109 4.59 -12.08 -4.44
N MET A 110 4.44 -10.81 -4.81
CA MET A 110 3.52 -10.37 -5.84
C MET A 110 4.15 -9.25 -6.66
N THR A 111 3.93 -9.26 -7.98
CA THR A 111 4.16 -8.11 -8.87
C THR A 111 2.82 -7.70 -9.48
N MET A 112 2.38 -6.46 -9.28
CA MET A 112 1.13 -5.90 -9.78
C MET A 112 1.40 -4.89 -10.88
N PHE A 113 0.48 -4.75 -11.84
CA PHE A 113 0.52 -3.68 -12.84
C PHE A 113 -0.89 -3.26 -13.28
N THR A 114 -1.00 -2.02 -13.75
CA THR A 114 -2.19 -1.51 -14.46
C THR A 114 -1.75 -0.64 -15.64
N ALA A 115 -2.53 -0.69 -16.73
CA ALA A 115 -2.36 0.16 -17.91
C ALA A 115 -3.00 1.56 -17.75
N SER A 116 -3.66 1.83 -16.63
CA SER A 116 -4.29 3.11 -16.35
C SER A 116 -4.14 3.48 -14.88
N THR A 117 -3.59 4.66 -14.61
CA THR A 117 -3.62 5.29 -13.28
C THR A 117 -4.85 6.17 -13.05
N ALA A 118 -5.69 6.38 -14.07
CA ALA A 118 -6.93 7.15 -13.94
C ALA A 118 -7.89 6.43 -12.97
N THR A 119 -8.37 7.16 -11.96
CA THR A 119 -9.18 6.71 -10.83
C THR A 119 -10.32 5.76 -11.24
N THR A 120 -10.03 4.47 -11.28
CA THR A 120 -11.07 3.45 -11.41
C THR A 120 -11.71 3.24 -10.06
N GLN A 121 -13.02 3.35 -10.02
CA GLN A 121 -13.87 3.00 -8.89
C GLN A 121 -13.46 1.61 -8.35
N PRO A 122 -13.42 1.37 -7.02
CA PRO A 122 -13.08 0.06 -6.47
C PRO A 122 -13.89 -1.05 -7.15
N GLY A 123 -13.21 -2.01 -7.78
CA GLY A 123 -13.83 -3.07 -8.59
C GLY A 123 -13.85 -2.82 -10.11
N THR A 124 -13.31 -1.72 -10.61
CA THR A 124 -13.20 -1.42 -12.06
C THR A 124 -11.75 -1.24 -12.55
N SER A 125 -10.77 -1.53 -11.68
CA SER A 125 -9.35 -1.41 -12.00
C SER A 125 -8.95 -2.48 -13.03
N SER A 126 -8.58 -2.04 -14.23
CA SER A 126 -7.92 -2.86 -15.24
C SER A 126 -6.47 -3.10 -14.82
N GLY A 127 -6.15 -4.28 -14.33
CA GLY A 127 -4.80 -4.65 -13.94
C GLY A 127 -4.70 -6.14 -13.61
N ALA A 128 -3.47 -6.60 -13.45
CA ALA A 128 -3.20 -7.95 -13.02
C ALA A 128 -2.08 -8.00 -11.98
N ALA A 129 -2.07 -9.10 -11.22
CA ALA A 129 -1.10 -9.42 -10.20
C ALA A 129 -0.51 -10.80 -10.49
N LEU A 130 0.80 -10.85 -10.68
CA LEU A 130 1.58 -12.07 -10.74
C LEU A 130 2.00 -12.47 -9.32
N LEU A 131 1.51 -13.60 -8.84
CA LEU A 131 1.81 -14.17 -7.54
C LEU A 131 2.85 -15.27 -7.66
N SER A 132 3.84 -15.25 -6.78
CA SER A 132 4.65 -16.43 -6.47
C SER A 132 4.13 -17.05 -5.18
N THR A 133 3.82 -18.34 -5.22
CA THR A 133 3.20 -19.05 -4.10
C THR A 133 3.78 -20.45 -3.93
N THR A 134 3.45 -21.08 -2.79
CA THR A 134 3.71 -22.51 -2.54
C THR A 134 2.49 -23.38 -2.84
N TYR A 135 1.43 -22.81 -3.44
CA TYR A 135 0.31 -23.57 -3.94
C TYR A 135 0.70 -24.30 -5.22
N ASP A 136 0.23 -25.53 -5.37
CA ASP A 136 0.06 -26.10 -6.70
C ASP A 136 -1.24 -25.59 -7.34
N GLU A 137 -1.39 -25.80 -8.65
CA GLU A 137 -2.55 -25.35 -9.42
C GLU A 137 -3.88 -25.80 -8.81
N SER A 138 -3.98 -27.08 -8.43
CA SER A 138 -5.19 -27.62 -7.81
C SER A 138 -5.48 -26.99 -6.45
N GLY A 139 -4.45 -26.70 -5.65
CA GLY A 139 -4.58 -26.08 -4.35
C GLY A 139 -5.04 -24.64 -4.44
N MET A 140 -4.55 -23.87 -5.43
CA MET A 140 -4.98 -22.49 -5.66
C MET A 140 -6.42 -22.44 -6.16
N VAL A 141 -6.77 -23.25 -7.16
CA VAL A 141 -8.14 -23.33 -7.70
C VAL A 141 -9.13 -23.71 -6.61
N ASN A 142 -8.87 -24.79 -5.86
CA ASN A 142 -9.75 -25.22 -4.77
C ASN A 142 -9.91 -24.13 -3.70
N ALA A 143 -8.84 -23.38 -3.37
CA ALA A 143 -8.92 -22.30 -2.39
C ALA A 143 -9.84 -21.17 -2.88
N ILE A 144 -9.71 -20.76 -4.15
CA ILE A 144 -10.58 -19.74 -4.74
C ILE A 144 -12.03 -20.22 -4.84
N GLU A 145 -12.25 -21.45 -5.29
CA GLU A 145 -13.60 -22.02 -5.40
C GLU A 145 -14.30 -22.12 -4.05
N SER A 146 -13.57 -22.54 -3.00
CA SER A 146 -14.06 -22.55 -1.61
C SER A 146 -14.40 -21.14 -1.13
N SER A 147 -13.50 -20.17 -1.38
CA SER A 147 -13.67 -18.78 -0.95
C SER A 147 -14.87 -18.07 -1.60
N THR A 148 -15.23 -18.47 -2.82
CA THR A 148 -16.25 -17.81 -3.65
C THR A 148 -17.57 -18.58 -3.70
N ASP A 149 -17.63 -19.78 -3.11
CA ASP A 149 -18.72 -20.75 -3.30
C ASP A 149 -19.05 -20.98 -4.79
N THR A 150 -18.03 -20.91 -5.66
CA THR A 150 -18.21 -20.90 -7.12
C THR A 150 -17.22 -21.84 -7.79
N THR A 151 -17.66 -22.56 -8.82
CA THR A 151 -16.79 -23.41 -9.63
C THR A 151 -16.16 -22.60 -10.75
N LEU A 152 -14.85 -22.68 -10.89
CA LEU A 152 -14.13 -22.04 -11.98
C LEU A 152 -14.21 -22.91 -13.24
N ASN A 153 -14.53 -22.28 -14.36
CA ASN A 153 -14.46 -22.87 -15.68
C ASN A 153 -13.01 -22.86 -16.18
N GLU A 154 -12.54 -24.03 -16.58
CA GLU A 154 -11.24 -24.20 -17.21
C GLU A 154 -11.30 -23.87 -18.72
N GLY A 155 -10.40 -23.00 -19.15
CA GLY A 155 -10.16 -22.63 -20.53
C GLY A 155 -8.66 -22.57 -20.82
N THR A 156 -8.31 -22.04 -21.99
CA THR A 156 -6.90 -21.94 -22.41
C THR A 156 -6.68 -20.64 -23.17
N TYR A 157 -5.59 -19.95 -22.86
CA TYR A 157 -5.05 -18.86 -23.65
C TYR A 157 -3.62 -19.21 -24.04
N GLY A 158 -3.33 -19.26 -25.35
CA GLY A 158 -2.07 -19.79 -25.85
C GLY A 158 -1.83 -21.24 -25.40
N ASN A 159 -0.77 -21.47 -24.61
CA ASN A 159 -0.42 -22.76 -24.01
C ASN A 159 -0.65 -22.79 -22.48
N VAL A 160 -1.39 -21.83 -21.94
CA VAL A 160 -1.58 -21.63 -20.50
C VAL A 160 -3.04 -21.90 -20.13
N THR A 161 -3.24 -22.67 -19.05
CA THR A 161 -4.57 -22.90 -18.47
C THR A 161 -5.09 -21.61 -17.85
N VAL A 162 -6.30 -21.21 -18.22
CA VAL A 162 -6.96 -20.02 -17.70
C VAL A 162 -8.28 -20.43 -17.07
N TYR A 163 -8.45 -20.07 -15.81
CA TYR A 163 -9.65 -20.27 -15.02
C TYR A 163 -10.48 -18.99 -14.97
N SER A 164 -11.78 -19.10 -15.15
CA SER A 164 -12.70 -17.97 -15.15
C SER A 164 -14.04 -18.38 -14.54
N ASP A 165 -14.86 -17.42 -14.15
CA ASP A 165 -16.22 -17.70 -13.70
C ASP A 165 -17.26 -17.01 -14.59
N ASP A 166 -18.24 -17.78 -15.07
CA ASP A 166 -19.37 -17.28 -15.87
C ASP A 166 -20.48 -16.65 -15.01
N SER A 167 -20.44 -16.84 -13.68
CA SER A 167 -21.54 -16.54 -12.75
C SER A 167 -21.40 -15.22 -11.98
N LEU A 168 -20.20 -14.64 -11.89
CA LEU A 168 -19.90 -13.38 -11.20
C LEU A 168 -20.10 -12.12 -12.07
N GLY A 169 -21.27 -12.01 -12.69
CA GLY A 169 -21.93 -10.70 -12.89
C GLY A 169 -21.14 -9.59 -13.60
N GLY A 170 -20.28 -9.90 -14.56
CA GLY A 170 -19.72 -8.92 -15.49
C GLY A 170 -18.35 -8.33 -15.17
N PHE A 171 -17.62 -8.90 -14.21
CA PHE A 171 -16.18 -8.64 -14.08
C PHE A 171 -15.41 -9.81 -14.69
N ASP A 172 -14.79 -9.61 -15.85
CA ASP A 172 -14.00 -10.60 -16.59
C ASP A 172 -12.66 -10.90 -15.87
N ASN A 173 -12.70 -11.22 -14.57
CA ASN A 173 -11.52 -11.64 -13.84
C ASN A 173 -11.18 -13.09 -14.19
N VAL A 174 -9.90 -13.34 -14.39
CA VAL A 174 -9.37 -14.67 -14.70
C VAL A 174 -8.13 -14.95 -13.86
N LEU A 175 -7.86 -16.25 -13.68
CA LEU A 175 -6.65 -16.77 -13.05
C LEU A 175 -5.93 -17.62 -14.10
N ALA A 176 -4.69 -17.31 -14.42
CA ALA A 176 -3.87 -18.18 -15.27
C ALA A 176 -2.79 -18.89 -14.44
N ALA A 177 -2.66 -20.20 -14.63
CA ALA A 177 -1.67 -21.04 -13.96
C ALA A 177 -0.40 -21.13 -14.81
N LEU A 178 0.70 -20.54 -14.34
CA LEU A 178 1.94 -20.41 -15.12
C LEU A 178 2.93 -21.56 -14.91
N GLY A 179 2.64 -22.45 -13.96
CA GLY A 179 3.53 -23.50 -13.48
C GLY A 179 4.41 -23.05 -12.30
N ASP A 180 5.05 -24.02 -11.63
CA ASP A 180 6.02 -23.78 -10.55
C ASP A 180 5.54 -22.89 -9.39
N GLY A 181 4.22 -22.89 -9.12
CA GLY A 181 3.61 -22.07 -8.07
C GLY A 181 3.41 -20.60 -8.44
N GLU A 182 3.65 -20.23 -9.71
CA GLU A 182 3.34 -18.91 -10.26
C GLU A 182 1.91 -18.87 -10.82
N PHE A 183 1.18 -17.82 -10.45
CA PHE A 183 -0.19 -17.55 -10.91
C PHE A 183 -0.32 -16.09 -11.30
N VAL A 184 -1.10 -15.77 -12.33
CA VAL A 184 -1.50 -14.39 -12.60
C VAL A 184 -3.01 -14.26 -12.44
N VAL A 185 -3.45 -13.23 -11.73
CA VAL A 185 -4.86 -12.94 -11.48
C VAL A 185 -5.16 -11.50 -11.85
N GLY A 186 -6.29 -11.23 -12.45
CA GLY A 186 -6.67 -9.88 -12.86
C GLY A 186 -7.79 -9.91 -13.88
N ASP A 187 -8.04 -8.77 -14.51
CA ASP A 187 -8.94 -8.75 -15.66
C ASP A 187 -8.33 -9.53 -16.85
N ARG A 188 -9.20 -10.08 -17.69
CA ARG A 188 -8.80 -10.93 -18.83
C ARG A 188 -7.80 -10.23 -19.74
N ASP A 189 -8.05 -8.97 -20.11
CA ASP A 189 -7.19 -8.25 -21.05
C ASP A 189 -5.78 -8.04 -20.47
N SER A 190 -5.68 -7.70 -19.18
CA SER A 190 -4.39 -7.57 -18.48
C SER A 190 -3.65 -8.90 -18.33
N VAL A 191 -4.37 -9.98 -18.01
CA VAL A 191 -3.80 -11.32 -17.90
C VAL A 191 -3.28 -11.80 -19.26
N GLU A 192 -4.10 -11.70 -20.31
CA GLU A 192 -3.71 -12.07 -21.67
C GLU A 192 -2.51 -11.25 -22.16
N SER A 193 -2.48 -9.93 -21.88
CA SER A 193 -1.34 -9.07 -22.22
C SER A 193 -0.03 -9.53 -21.55
N MET A 194 -0.08 -9.94 -20.28
CA MET A 194 1.10 -10.50 -19.60
C MET A 194 1.53 -11.85 -20.19
N LEU A 195 0.56 -12.69 -20.58
CA LEU A 195 0.85 -13.98 -21.22
C LEU A 195 1.52 -13.79 -22.58
N ASP A 196 1.08 -12.81 -23.37
CA ASP A 196 1.70 -12.45 -24.66
C ASP A 196 3.14 -11.94 -24.48
N VAL A 197 3.41 -11.18 -23.42
CA VAL A 197 4.79 -10.77 -23.07
C VAL A 197 5.65 -11.99 -22.74
N ARG A 198 5.14 -12.90 -21.90
CA ARG A 198 5.87 -14.10 -21.48
C ARG A 198 6.12 -15.08 -22.63
N SER A 199 5.25 -15.13 -23.64
CA SER A 199 5.47 -15.91 -24.86
C SER A 199 6.39 -15.23 -25.88
N GLY A 200 6.69 -13.94 -25.69
CA GLY A 200 7.47 -13.13 -26.63
C GLY A 200 6.67 -12.60 -27.82
N ASP A 201 5.34 -12.61 -27.71
CA ASP A 201 4.41 -12.07 -28.71
C ASP A 201 4.12 -10.58 -28.49
N ALA A 202 4.46 -10.02 -27.32
CA ALA A 202 4.37 -8.60 -26.99
C ALA A 202 5.62 -8.08 -26.26
N ASP A 203 5.82 -6.77 -26.29
CA ASP A 203 6.93 -6.10 -25.62
C ASP A 203 6.68 -5.97 -24.12
N HIS A 204 7.73 -6.20 -23.33
CA HIS A 204 7.72 -6.02 -21.88
C HIS A 204 7.99 -4.55 -21.48
N LEU A 205 7.79 -4.25 -20.20
CA LEU A 205 8.03 -2.93 -19.63
C LEU A 205 9.51 -2.54 -19.74
N GLU A 206 9.74 -1.43 -20.45
CA GLU A 206 11.02 -0.75 -20.59
C GLU A 206 10.85 0.76 -20.34
N GLY A 207 11.97 1.51 -20.34
CA GLY A 207 11.94 2.97 -20.29
C GLY A 207 11.84 3.57 -18.88
N ASP A 208 11.24 4.76 -18.80
CA ASP A 208 11.33 5.62 -17.62
C ASP A 208 10.54 5.10 -16.43
N LEU A 209 9.37 4.46 -16.63
CA LEU A 209 8.63 3.84 -15.52
C LEU A 209 9.40 2.69 -14.88
N ARG A 210 10.05 1.84 -15.70
CA ARG A 210 10.94 0.79 -15.20
C ARG A 210 12.11 1.40 -14.43
N SER A 211 12.73 2.43 -15.01
CA SER A 211 13.87 3.11 -14.40
C SER A 211 13.49 3.79 -13.09
N ALA A 212 12.28 4.37 -13.00
CA ALA A 212 11.73 4.93 -11.78
C ALA A 212 11.52 3.85 -10.71
N PHE A 213 10.91 2.71 -11.09
CA PHE A 213 10.76 1.57 -10.20
C PHE A 213 12.13 1.10 -9.70
N GLU A 214 13.05 0.73 -10.58
CA GLU A 214 14.38 0.22 -10.21
C GLU A 214 15.25 1.25 -9.48
N GLY A 215 14.95 2.54 -9.63
CA GLY A 215 15.68 3.65 -9.01
C GLY A 215 15.45 3.78 -7.50
N VAL A 216 14.33 3.26 -6.98
CA VAL A 216 14.10 3.16 -5.53
C VAL A 216 14.61 1.80 -5.00
N ASN A 217 15.21 1.81 -3.81
CA ASN A 217 16.09 0.77 -3.29
C ASN A 217 15.55 -0.68 -3.43
N GLY A 218 16.40 -1.57 -3.95
CA GLY A 218 16.16 -3.02 -3.98
C GLY A 218 16.54 -3.68 -2.64
N GLY A 219 15.68 -4.56 -2.13
CA GLY A 219 15.72 -5.05 -0.75
C GLY A 219 14.51 -4.60 0.08
N SER A 220 13.68 -3.74 -0.51
CA SER A 220 12.41 -3.29 0.06
C SER A 220 11.36 -4.39 0.00
N TYR A 221 10.53 -4.46 1.03
CA TYR A 221 9.36 -5.32 1.06
C TYR A 221 8.25 -4.85 0.14
N VAL A 222 8.07 -3.54 0.00
CA VAL A 222 7.12 -2.95 -0.92
C VAL A 222 7.87 -2.00 -1.83
N GLN A 223 7.55 -2.04 -3.11
CA GLN A 223 8.12 -1.13 -4.10
C GLN A 223 7.05 -0.83 -5.13
N TYR A 224 6.89 0.41 -5.56
CA TYR A 224 6.01 0.73 -6.67
C TYR A 224 6.50 1.93 -7.45
N ALA A 225 6.09 2.03 -8.70
CA ALA A 225 6.24 3.20 -9.52
C ALA A 225 4.97 3.44 -10.32
N LEU A 226 4.66 4.72 -10.52
CA LEU A 226 3.49 5.15 -11.25
C LEU A 226 3.83 6.32 -12.15
N SER A 227 3.23 6.30 -13.34
CA SER A 227 3.21 7.40 -14.30
C SER A 227 2.16 8.42 -13.84
N ALA A 228 2.57 9.66 -13.67
CA ALA A 228 1.74 10.78 -13.21
C ALA A 228 1.56 11.87 -14.29
N PRO A 229 1.28 11.54 -15.57
CA PRO A 229 1.45 12.46 -16.70
C PRO A 229 0.52 13.69 -16.68
N ASN A 230 -0.54 13.68 -15.86
CA ASN A 230 -1.47 14.81 -15.72
C ASN A 230 -1.28 15.63 -14.44
N GLY A 231 -0.26 15.32 -13.63
CA GLY A 231 -0.02 15.97 -12.36
C GLY A 231 -1.09 15.65 -11.30
N SER A 232 -0.64 15.19 -10.15
CA SER A 232 -1.27 15.36 -8.84
C SER A 232 -2.54 14.60 -8.43
N ASP A 233 -3.35 14.03 -9.32
CA ASP A 233 -4.52 13.26 -8.83
C ASP A 233 -4.11 12.00 -8.03
N SER A 234 -2.90 11.49 -8.26
CA SER A 234 -2.34 10.32 -7.56
C SER A 234 -1.26 10.66 -6.53
N LEU A 235 -0.85 11.93 -6.39
CA LEU A 235 0.10 12.31 -5.34
C LEU A 235 -0.66 12.36 -4.01
N LEU A 236 -0.67 11.21 -3.34
CA LEU A 236 -0.62 11.07 -1.89
C LEU A 236 -1.63 11.91 -1.09
N GLY A 237 -2.91 11.90 -1.48
CA GLY A 237 -3.95 12.53 -0.65
C GLY A 237 -3.78 14.04 -0.45
N TYR A 238 -2.95 14.72 -1.27
CA TYR A 238 -2.86 16.18 -1.29
C TYR A 238 -4.19 16.83 -1.64
N GLU A 239 -5.11 16.11 -2.29
CA GLU A 239 -6.51 16.55 -2.46
C GLU A 239 -7.21 16.83 -1.11
N ARG A 240 -6.92 16.06 -0.05
CA ARG A 240 -7.47 16.33 1.29
C ARG A 240 -6.84 17.55 1.97
N VAL A 241 -5.61 17.89 1.56
CA VAL A 241 -4.90 19.10 2.00
C VAL A 241 -5.44 20.33 1.26
N ALA A 242 -5.68 20.19 -0.04
CA ALA A 242 -6.14 21.26 -0.93
C ALA A 242 -7.56 21.76 -0.61
N GLU A 243 -8.44 20.94 -0.01
CA GLU A 243 -9.76 21.41 0.41
C GLU A 243 -9.71 22.49 1.51
N ASN A 244 -8.64 22.55 2.31
CA ASN A 244 -8.54 23.47 3.45
C ASN A 244 -7.25 24.30 3.55
N ALA A 245 -6.24 24.05 2.72
CA ALA A 245 -4.99 24.81 2.68
C ALA A 245 -4.77 25.49 1.32
N PRO A 246 -4.21 26.71 1.28
CA PRO A 246 -3.88 27.41 0.03
C PRO A 246 -2.63 26.80 -0.62
N VAL A 247 -2.70 25.52 -1.00
CA VAL A 247 -1.62 24.81 -1.67
C VAL A 247 -1.74 25.04 -3.17
N ASN A 248 -0.68 25.52 -3.80
CA ASN A 248 -0.67 25.76 -5.23
C ASN A 248 -0.34 24.46 -5.98
N LEU A 249 -1.36 23.79 -6.51
CA LEU A 249 -1.21 22.58 -7.33
C LEU A 249 -0.47 22.82 -8.66
N SER A 250 -0.17 24.06 -9.04
CA SER A 250 0.76 24.31 -10.15
C SER A 250 2.22 23.98 -9.80
N ALA A 251 2.54 23.66 -8.54
CA ALA A 251 3.87 23.20 -8.13
C ALA A 251 4.12 21.73 -8.46
N VAL A 252 3.04 20.96 -8.68
CA VAL A 252 3.08 19.53 -9.06
C VAL A 252 2.83 19.32 -10.56
N SER A 253 2.69 20.42 -11.32
CA SER A 253 2.73 20.37 -12.78
C SER A 253 4.14 20.05 -13.25
N GLY A 254 4.29 19.01 -14.08
CA GLY A 254 5.59 18.57 -14.58
C GLY A 254 6.20 17.40 -13.80
N ILE A 255 5.49 16.81 -12.83
CA ILE A 255 5.86 15.51 -12.28
C ILE A 255 5.46 14.43 -13.29
N GLU A 256 6.41 13.61 -13.70
CA GLU A 256 6.22 12.54 -14.69
C GLU A 256 6.03 11.19 -14.02
N TYR A 257 6.80 10.92 -12.95
CA TYR A 257 6.75 9.65 -12.24
C TYR A 257 6.86 9.85 -10.73
N THR A 258 6.25 8.92 -10.00
CA THR A 258 6.50 8.75 -8.57
C THR A 258 6.86 7.30 -8.33
N ALA A 259 7.97 7.06 -7.64
CA ALA A 259 8.38 5.73 -7.22
C ALA A 259 8.60 5.72 -5.72
N VAL A 260 8.21 4.63 -5.07
CA VAL A 260 8.30 4.47 -3.62
C VAL A 260 8.82 3.08 -3.30
N SER A 261 9.64 3.00 -2.26
CA SER A 261 10.03 1.74 -1.63
C SER A 261 9.80 1.78 -0.13
N PHE A 262 9.59 0.63 0.49
CA PHE A 262 9.39 0.46 1.92
C PHE A 262 9.96 -0.87 2.39
N GLY A 263 10.69 -0.87 3.50
CA GLY A 263 11.40 -2.02 4.00
C GLY A 263 11.90 -1.82 5.43
N THR A 264 12.84 -2.67 5.82
CA THR A 264 13.65 -2.51 7.02
C THR A 264 15.12 -2.52 6.63
N ASP A 265 15.91 -1.70 7.31
CA ASP A 265 17.37 -1.66 7.16
C ASP A 265 18.02 -1.43 8.52
N ASP A 266 18.93 -2.31 8.93
CA ASP A 266 19.66 -2.25 10.21
C ASP A 266 18.79 -1.99 11.47
N GLY A 267 17.52 -2.46 11.47
CA GLY A 267 16.57 -2.31 12.58
C GLY A 267 15.70 -1.05 12.51
N ASP A 268 15.91 -0.21 11.51
CA ASP A 268 15.05 0.91 11.17
C ASP A 268 13.99 0.49 10.16
N ILE A 269 12.76 0.96 10.35
CA ILE A 269 11.74 0.93 9.31
C ILE A 269 12.06 2.06 8.35
N THR A 270 12.20 1.73 7.07
CA THR A 270 12.59 2.65 6.03
C THR A 270 11.53 2.71 4.93
N SER A 271 11.36 3.89 4.37
CA SER A 271 10.72 4.09 3.06
C SER A 271 11.73 4.73 2.09
N THR A 272 11.37 5.14 0.88
CA THR A 272 12.09 6.11 0.03
C THR A 272 11.10 6.51 -1.04
N GLU A 273 10.93 7.80 -1.30
CA GLU A 273 10.09 8.28 -2.39
C GLU A 273 10.93 9.12 -3.36
N HIS A 274 10.86 8.78 -4.65
CA HIS A 274 11.39 9.56 -5.74
C HIS A 274 10.24 10.23 -6.48
N VAL A 275 10.20 11.55 -6.45
CA VAL A 275 9.31 12.38 -7.28
C VAL A 275 10.13 12.87 -8.46
N ILE A 276 9.86 12.31 -9.64
CA ILE A 276 10.65 12.53 -10.85
C ILE A 276 9.88 13.49 -11.75
N ALA A 277 10.52 14.63 -12.04
CA ALA A 277 9.93 15.69 -12.85
C ALA A 277 10.55 15.78 -14.25
N ASP A 278 9.85 16.46 -15.15
CA ASP A 278 10.27 16.73 -16.53
C ASP A 278 11.51 17.64 -16.64
N SER A 279 11.85 18.33 -15.54
CA SER A 279 12.92 19.31 -15.47
C SER A 279 13.36 19.59 -14.03
N GLU A 280 14.59 20.08 -13.87
CA GLU A 280 15.12 20.51 -12.57
C GLU A 280 14.28 21.64 -11.94
N ASP A 281 13.76 22.58 -12.75
CA ASP A 281 12.87 23.66 -12.29
C ASP A 281 11.52 23.13 -11.77
N SER A 282 11.00 22.05 -12.36
CA SER A 282 9.80 21.37 -11.85
C SER A 282 10.10 20.59 -10.57
N ALA A 283 11.27 19.96 -10.48
CA ALA A 283 11.72 19.28 -9.26
C ALA A 283 11.94 20.26 -8.10
N GLU A 284 12.53 21.43 -8.33
CA GLU A 284 12.71 22.48 -7.31
C GLU A 284 11.36 22.96 -6.77
N ARG A 285 10.36 23.13 -7.65
CA ARG A 285 8.99 23.48 -7.21
C ARG A 285 8.33 22.38 -6.40
N ALA A 286 8.55 21.12 -6.76
CA ALA A 286 8.05 19.97 -5.99
C ALA A 286 8.76 19.89 -4.62
N TYR A 287 10.07 20.10 -4.57
CA TYR A 287 10.87 20.16 -3.35
C TYR A 287 10.33 21.21 -2.38
N ASP A 288 10.19 22.46 -2.85
CA ASP A 288 9.69 23.58 -2.06
C ASP A 288 8.28 23.30 -1.51
N LEU A 289 7.43 22.65 -2.31
CA LEU A 289 6.10 22.25 -1.88
C LEU A 289 6.16 21.18 -0.78
N ILE A 290 6.95 20.12 -0.96
CA ILE A 290 7.06 19.02 -0.01
C ILE A 290 7.65 19.51 1.32
N ASP A 291 8.76 20.26 1.27
CA ASP A 291 9.41 20.81 2.47
C ASP A 291 8.53 21.86 3.18
N GLY A 292 7.87 22.73 2.40
CA GLY A 292 6.90 23.69 2.93
C GLY A 292 5.71 23.01 3.61
N THR A 293 5.19 21.92 3.02
CA THR A 293 4.08 21.12 3.57
C THR A 293 4.51 20.40 4.85
N ARG A 294 5.69 19.78 4.86
CA ARG A 294 6.29 19.15 6.04
C ARG A 294 6.44 20.14 7.18
N SER A 295 6.95 21.34 6.91
CA SER A 295 7.10 22.42 7.90
C SER A 295 5.74 22.87 8.46
N LEU A 296 4.72 22.97 7.61
CA LEU A 296 3.34 23.26 8.02
C LEU A 296 2.80 22.17 8.95
N TYR A 297 2.92 20.89 8.60
CA TYR A 297 2.48 19.78 9.43
C TYR A 297 3.21 19.72 10.77
N ALA A 298 4.54 19.90 10.78
CA ALA A 298 5.30 19.97 12.02
C ALA A 298 4.85 21.14 12.92
N SER A 299 4.34 22.24 12.33
CA SER A 299 3.87 23.39 13.09
C SER A 299 2.48 23.21 13.72
N VAL A 300 1.58 22.47 13.07
CA VAL A 300 0.19 22.26 13.51
C VAL A 300 -0.01 20.94 14.26
N SER A 301 0.93 20.01 14.15
CA SER A 301 0.86 18.70 14.82
C SER A 301 1.11 18.82 16.33
N PRO A 302 0.52 17.92 17.14
CA PRO A 302 0.87 17.76 18.55
C PRO A 302 2.38 17.66 18.75
N GLU A 303 2.90 18.19 19.87
CA GLU A 303 4.35 18.22 20.16
C GLU A 303 4.99 16.82 20.06
N GLU A 304 4.24 15.78 20.40
CA GLU A 304 4.64 14.37 20.39
C GLU A 304 4.84 13.81 18.96
N LEU A 305 4.14 14.36 17.96
CA LEU A 305 4.21 13.92 16.56
C LEU A 305 5.18 14.75 15.73
N ARG A 306 5.66 15.90 16.22
CA ARG A 306 6.63 16.75 15.52
C ARG A 306 7.91 16.01 15.14
N PRO A 307 8.51 15.19 16.02
CA PRO A 307 9.72 14.45 15.68
C PRO A 307 9.56 13.50 14.48
N SER A 308 8.34 12.97 14.23
CA SER A 308 8.07 12.11 13.08
C SER A 308 8.20 12.85 11.75
N PHE A 309 7.77 14.11 11.71
CA PHE A 309 7.99 14.94 10.52
C PHE A 309 9.47 15.32 10.39
N GLU A 310 10.17 15.52 11.51
CA GLU A 310 11.58 15.91 11.52
C GLU A 310 12.56 14.78 11.16
N ALA A 311 12.18 13.52 11.40
CA ALA A 311 12.99 12.34 11.13
C ALA A 311 13.27 12.08 9.64
N GLY A 312 12.51 12.70 8.74
CA GLY A 312 12.76 12.63 7.30
C GLY A 312 13.70 13.72 6.76
N SER A 313 14.65 13.36 5.90
CA SER A 313 15.33 14.19 4.92
C SER A 313 14.52 14.38 3.63
N ILE A 314 14.74 15.51 2.99
CA ILE A 314 14.26 15.79 1.64
C ILE A 314 15.46 16.36 0.90
N GLU A 315 15.80 15.77 -0.25
CA GLU A 315 16.90 16.18 -1.10
C GLU A 315 16.43 16.30 -2.55
N GLN A 316 17.14 17.07 -3.37
CA GLN A 316 16.93 17.13 -4.81
C GLN A 316 18.22 16.70 -5.51
N ASP A 317 18.10 15.75 -6.44
CA ASP A 317 19.16 15.33 -7.36
C ASP A 317 18.69 15.53 -8.80
N GLY A 318 19.19 16.57 -9.46
CA GLY A 318 18.76 16.96 -10.80
C GLY A 318 17.25 17.21 -10.87
N ASN A 319 16.55 16.40 -11.67
CA ASN A 319 15.10 16.44 -11.86
C ASN A 319 14.32 15.54 -10.89
N THR A 320 14.96 14.97 -9.87
CA THR A 320 14.33 14.06 -8.91
C THR A 320 14.38 14.66 -7.50
N VAL A 321 13.23 14.69 -6.82
CA VAL A 321 13.16 14.95 -5.38
C VAL A 321 13.12 13.62 -4.64
N ILE A 322 14.04 13.42 -3.71
CA ILE A 322 14.19 12.21 -2.92
C ILE A 322 13.72 12.52 -1.50
N VAL A 323 12.68 11.83 -1.05
CA VAL A 323 12.11 11.97 0.29
C VAL A 323 12.44 10.74 1.12
N THR A 324 12.99 10.99 2.29
CA THR A 324 13.53 9.98 3.17
C THR A 324 13.36 10.24 4.69
N TYR A 325 12.38 9.64 5.43
CA TYR A 325 12.41 9.04 6.82
C TYR A 325 12.83 7.54 7.14
N ALA A 326 13.73 7.40 8.10
CA ALA A 326 14.15 6.10 8.64
C ALA A 326 14.06 6.19 10.16
N GLU A 327 13.46 5.19 10.79
CA GLU A 327 13.26 5.21 12.23
C GLU A 327 13.16 3.81 12.82
N SER A 328 13.87 3.59 13.92
CA SER A 328 13.80 2.35 14.69
C SER A 328 12.37 1.97 15.09
N ALA A 329 12.08 0.68 15.05
CA ALA A 329 10.81 0.13 15.53
C ALA A 329 10.45 0.61 16.95
N ASP A 330 11.41 0.56 17.88
CA ASP A 330 11.22 1.00 19.28
C ASP A 330 10.72 2.46 19.37
N THR A 331 11.23 3.34 18.52
CA THR A 331 10.83 4.76 18.51
C THR A 331 9.43 4.92 17.94
N ILE A 332 9.10 4.17 16.88
CA ILE A 332 7.76 4.18 16.28
C ILE A 332 6.73 3.66 17.29
N GLU A 333 7.02 2.54 17.95
CA GLU A 333 6.17 1.97 19.01
C GLU A 333 5.92 2.94 20.15
N SER A 334 6.98 3.57 20.66
CA SER A 334 6.87 4.58 21.72
C SER A 334 5.95 5.75 21.34
N ARG A 335 5.94 6.14 20.06
CA ARG A 335 5.06 7.20 19.55
C ARG A 335 3.63 6.75 19.36
N ILE A 336 3.40 5.51 18.90
CA ILE A 336 2.07 4.90 18.85
C ILE A 336 1.47 4.90 20.25
N GLU A 337 2.19 4.36 21.23
CA GLU A 337 1.74 4.32 22.63
C GLU A 337 1.45 5.72 23.19
N ALA A 338 2.28 6.73 22.88
CA ALA A 338 2.03 8.11 23.31
C ALA A 338 0.76 8.70 22.65
N ALA A 339 0.56 8.46 21.35
CA ALA A 339 -0.58 8.95 20.60
C ALA A 339 -1.91 8.34 21.07
N PHE A 340 -1.92 7.07 21.48
CA PHE A 340 -3.13 6.39 21.98
C PHE A 340 -3.32 6.53 23.49
N GLY A 341 -2.24 6.57 24.29
CA GLY A 341 -2.26 6.69 25.75
C GLY A 341 -2.72 8.05 26.29
N THR A 342 -2.67 9.11 25.48
CA THR A 342 -3.19 10.45 25.86
C THR A 342 -4.72 10.53 25.87
N ASN A 343 -5.44 9.56 25.29
CA ASN A 343 -6.92 9.52 25.32
C ASN A 343 -7.50 9.01 26.65
N GLU A 344 -6.77 8.23 27.45
CA GLU A 344 -7.29 7.74 28.74
C GLU A 344 -7.30 8.81 29.85
N THR A 345 -6.54 9.90 29.72
CA THR A 345 -6.45 10.92 30.79
C THR A 345 -7.50 12.03 30.70
N ALA A 346 -8.32 12.06 29.65
CA ALA A 346 -9.33 13.11 29.47
C ALA A 346 -10.66 12.85 30.22
N ASP A 347 -10.91 11.64 30.73
CA ASP A 347 -12.23 11.29 31.29
C ASP A 347 -12.29 11.21 32.83
N ASN A 348 -11.39 11.91 33.54
CA ASN A 348 -11.45 11.92 34.99
C ASN A 348 -11.00 13.25 35.62
N THR A 349 -11.81 14.31 35.47
CA THR A 349 -12.00 15.35 36.51
C THR A 349 -13.02 16.41 36.07
N THR A 350 -14.31 16.15 36.28
CA THR A 350 -15.26 17.26 36.53
C THR A 350 -16.41 16.83 37.44
N THR A 351 -16.09 16.39 38.66
CA THR A 351 -17.04 16.50 39.78
C THR A 351 -17.03 17.96 40.22
N LEU A 352 -17.95 18.76 39.66
CA LEU A 352 -18.24 20.12 40.12
C LEU A 352 -18.71 20.08 41.58
N ASP A 353 -17.82 20.49 42.49
CA ASP A 353 -18.13 20.75 43.89
C ASP A 353 -19.05 21.98 43.97
N ASN A 354 -20.33 21.73 44.24
CA ASN A 354 -21.36 22.76 44.33
C ASN A 354 -21.45 23.27 45.77
N SER A 355 -20.59 24.23 46.13
CA SER A 355 -20.74 25.01 47.35
C SER A 355 -20.31 26.47 47.15
N SER A 356 -21.28 27.31 46.80
CA SER A 356 -21.47 28.65 47.40
C SER A 356 -22.64 29.37 46.73
N ALA A 357 -23.83 29.16 47.27
CA ALA A 357 -24.94 30.08 47.08
C ALA A 357 -24.69 31.34 47.92
N ALA A 358 -24.28 32.43 47.26
CA ALA A 358 -24.35 33.78 47.83
C ALA A 358 -25.22 34.64 46.93
N SER A 359 -26.44 34.89 47.41
CA SER A 359 -27.46 35.76 46.85
C SER A 359 -26.92 37.17 46.66
N VAL A 360 -27.10 37.75 45.48
CA VAL A 360 -27.13 39.21 45.30
C VAL A 360 -28.38 39.56 44.50
N ALA A 361 -29.38 40.06 45.23
CA ALA A 361 -30.53 40.75 44.65
C ALA A 361 -30.08 42.16 44.19
N ARG A 362 -30.52 42.52 42.98
CA ARG A 362 -30.57 43.89 42.42
C ARG A 362 -31.45 44.81 43.30
N PRO A 363 -31.30 46.15 43.29
CA PRO A 363 -31.02 47.02 42.13
C PRO A 363 -29.57 47.45 41.94
#